data_AF-A0A537YTD6-F1
#
_entry.id   AF-A0A537YTD6-F1
#
_cell.length_a   1.000
_cell.length_b   1.000
_cell.length_c   1.000
_cell.angle_alpha   90.00
_cell.angle_beta   90.00
_cell.angle_gamma   90.00
#
_symmetry.space_group_name_H-M   'P 1'
#
loop_
_entity.id
_entity.type
_entity.pdbx_description
1 polymer ?
#
loop_
_entity_poly.entity_id
_entity_poly.type
_entity_poly.pdbx_seq_one_letter_code
_entity_poly.pdbx_strand_id
1 'polypeptide(L)'
;MPGNIGLPEIAVVLIIALLVFGPKRLPELGRSLGRGIREFKGSIGGDHDDDDKTALEAPEPRSAPEPSSVPESESAKVHGDPADAEIVRNKPS
;
A
#
# COMPACT_ATOMS: atom_id res chain seq x y z
N MET A 1 27.46 29.73 -33.33
CA MET A 1 27.83 29.83 -31.90
C MET A 1 27.63 28.45 -31.28
N PRO A 2 28.68 27.64 -31.09
CA PRO A 2 28.57 26.32 -30.45
C PRO A 2 28.71 26.49 -28.94
N GLY A 3 27.60 26.47 -28.20
CA GLY A 3 27.66 26.73 -26.75
C GLY A 3 26.38 26.43 -25.99
N ASN A 4 25.47 25.64 -26.58
CA ASN A 4 24.23 25.26 -25.92
C ASN A 4 24.26 23.74 -25.78
N ILE A 5 25.17 23.21 -24.94
CA ILE A 5 24.96 21.87 -24.38
C ILE A 5 23.74 22.03 -23.49
N GLY A 6 22.58 21.84 -24.10
CA GLY A 6 21.30 22.05 -23.48
C GLY A 6 20.68 20.73 -23.09
N LEU A 7 19.43 20.83 -22.66
CA LEU A 7 18.52 19.70 -22.55
C LEU A 7 18.59 18.70 -23.73
N PRO A 8 18.74 19.10 -25.02
CA PRO A 8 18.81 18.12 -26.11
C PRO A 8 20.02 17.17 -26.04
N GLU A 9 21.23 17.64 -25.73
CA GLU A 9 22.40 16.76 -25.62
C GLU A 9 22.26 15.77 -24.45
N ILE A 10 21.74 16.24 -23.31
CA ILE A 10 21.46 15.38 -22.15
C ILE A 10 20.39 14.33 -22.51
N ALA A 11 19.36 14.71 -23.26
CA ALA A 11 18.31 13.80 -23.70
C ALA A 11 18.87 12.68 -24.62
N VAL A 12 19.79 13.01 -25.53
CA VAL A 12 20.43 12.00 -26.39
C VAL A 12 21.24 10.99 -25.56
N VAL A 13 22.02 11.47 -24.59
CA VAL A 13 22.78 10.58 -23.68
C VAL A 13 21.83 9.71 -22.85
N LEU A 14 20.73 10.29 -22.34
CA LEU A 14 19.70 9.54 -21.60
C LEU A 14 19.06 8.45 -22.46
N ILE A 15 18.77 8.72 -23.74
CA ILE A 15 18.22 7.71 -24.66
C ILE A 15 19.21 6.54 -24.81
N ILE A 16 20.50 6.81 -24.99
CA ILE A 16 21.52 5.76 -25.10
C ILE A 16 21.61 4.97 -23.79
N ALA A 17 21.64 5.64 -22.65
CA ALA A 17 21.64 5.00 -21.33
C ALA A 17 20.37 4.16 -21.12
N LEU A 18 19.22 4.62 -21.59
CA LEU A 18 17.94 3.91 -21.56
C LEU A 18 17.93 2.68 -22.45
N LEU A 19 18.67 2.65 -23.55
CA LEU A 19 18.81 1.45 -24.37
C LEU A 19 19.68 0.39 -23.67
N VAL A 20 20.73 0.81 -22.96
CA VAL A 20 21.62 -0.09 -22.22
C VAL A 20 20.97 -0.61 -20.94
N PHE A 21 20.43 0.29 -20.12
CA PHE A 21 19.86 -0.04 -18.81
C PHE A 21 18.37 -0.38 -18.88
N GLY A 22 17.63 0.14 -19.86
CA GLY A 22 16.19 -0.02 -19.99
C GLY A 22 15.38 1.07 -19.26
N PRO A 23 14.24 1.52 -19.82
CA PRO A 23 13.37 2.55 -19.22
C PRO A 23 12.70 2.11 -17.91
N LYS A 24 12.62 0.81 -17.66
CA LYS A 24 12.10 0.28 -16.38
C LYS A 24 13.12 0.35 -15.25
N ARG A 25 14.43 0.36 -15.54
CA ARG A 25 15.48 0.34 -14.52
C ARG A 25 15.83 1.72 -13.97
N LEU A 26 15.72 2.79 -14.78
CA LEU A 26 15.90 4.16 -14.28
C LEU A 26 14.99 4.53 -13.10
N PRO A 27 13.65 4.32 -13.15
CA PRO A 27 12.79 4.67 -12.02
C PRO A 27 13.02 3.77 -10.81
N GLU A 28 13.46 2.52 -11.00
CA GLU A 28 13.82 1.61 -9.91
C GLU A 28 15.10 2.07 -9.19
N LEU A 29 16.15 2.39 -9.96
CA LEU A 29 17.39 2.97 -9.44
C LEU A 29 17.15 4.32 -8.77
N GLY A 30 16.35 5.19 -9.38
CA GLY A 30 15.96 6.49 -8.83
C GLY A 30 15.21 6.38 -7.50
N ARG A 31 14.30 5.40 -7.33
CA ARG A 31 13.63 5.15 -6.05
C ARG A 31 14.61 4.68 -4.97
N SER A 32 15.57 3.83 -5.30
CA SER A 32 16.59 3.38 -4.34
C SER A 32 17.54 4.50 -3.91
N LEU A 33 18.04 5.28 -4.88
CA LEU A 33 18.90 6.43 -4.63
C LEU A 33 18.15 7.54 -3.90
N GLY A 34 16.90 7.80 -4.25
CA GLY A 34 16.05 8.80 -3.63
C GLY A 34 15.80 8.53 -2.15
N ARG A 35 15.55 7.26 -1.78
CA ARG A 35 15.44 6.85 -0.37
C ARG A 35 16.75 7.08 0.39
N GLY A 36 17.89 6.65 -0.17
CA GLY A 36 19.20 6.89 0.45
C GLY A 36 19.54 8.37 0.61
N ILE A 37 19.21 9.20 -0.39
CA ILE A 37 19.39 10.67 -0.31
C ILE A 37 18.45 11.28 0.74
N ARG A 38 17.20 10.80 0.86
CA ARG A 38 16.23 11.26 1.86
C ARG A 38 16.72 10.95 3.28
N GLU A 39 17.20 9.75 3.52
CA GLU A 39 17.79 9.31 4.79
C GLU A 39 19.08 10.08 5.11
N PHE A 40 19.95 10.28 4.12
CA PHE A 40 21.18 11.05 4.26
C PHE A 40 20.89 12.52 4.59
N LYS A 41 19.90 13.12 3.91
CA LYS A 41 19.46 14.49 4.17
C LYS A 41 18.86 14.62 5.56
N GLY A 42 18.01 13.67 5.99
CA GLY A 42 17.41 13.67 7.34
C GLY A 42 18.44 13.52 8.46
N SER A 43 19.56 12.82 8.18
CA SER A 43 20.68 12.68 9.13
C SER A 43 21.54 13.95 9.24
N ILE A 44 21.63 14.74 8.17
CA ILE A 44 22.48 15.95 8.10
C ILE A 44 21.72 17.22 8.47
N GLY A 45 20.46 17.33 8.05
CA GLY A 45 19.54 18.40 8.43
C GLY A 45 18.33 17.76 9.08
N GLY A 46 18.31 17.74 10.41
CA GLY A 46 17.35 17.01 11.23
C GLY A 46 15.90 17.43 11.01
N ASP A 47 15.30 16.91 9.94
CA ASP A 47 13.87 16.98 9.64
C ASP A 47 13.42 15.53 9.36
N HIS A 48 12.63 15.01 10.30
CA HIS A 48 11.86 13.78 10.13
C HIS A 48 10.63 14.15 9.30
N ASP A 49 10.59 13.68 8.05
CA ASP A 49 9.33 13.59 7.31
C ASP A 49 9.13 12.13 6.91
N ASP A 50 8.15 11.54 7.59
CA ASP A 50 7.70 10.15 7.55
C ASP A 50 7.21 9.68 6.17
N ASP A 51 7.51 8.41 5.91
CA ASP A 51 6.73 7.36 5.25
C ASP A 51 6.18 7.54 3.81
N ASP A 52 6.82 6.74 2.94
CA ASP A 52 6.18 5.68 2.15
C ASP A 52 4.69 5.84 1.80
N LYS A 53 4.44 6.42 0.61
CA LYS A 53 3.38 5.93 -0.27
C LYS A 53 3.90 5.84 -1.69
N THR A 54 3.37 4.87 -2.42
CA THR A 54 3.45 4.72 -3.89
C THR A 54 4.54 3.79 -4.44
N ALA A 55 4.68 2.61 -3.83
CA ALA A 55 4.73 1.39 -4.64
C ALA A 55 3.31 1.14 -5.19
N LEU A 56 2.95 1.83 -6.28
CA LEU A 56 1.79 1.44 -7.09
C LEU A 56 2.14 0.13 -7.78
N GLU A 57 1.89 -0.93 -7.03
CA GLU A 57 1.38 -2.20 -7.48
C GLU A 57 0.60 -2.07 -8.80
N ALA A 58 1.08 -2.75 -9.83
CA ALA A 58 0.27 -3.22 -10.95
C ALA A 58 0.99 -4.42 -11.56
N PRO A 59 0.32 -5.54 -11.91
CA PRO A 59 -1.08 -5.96 -11.71
C PRO A 59 -1.23 -7.34 -11.02
N GLU A 60 -2.41 -7.72 -10.54
CA GLU A 60 -3.00 -9.08 -10.66
C GLU A 60 -4.51 -9.02 -10.29
N PRO A 61 -5.43 -9.46 -11.17
CA PRO A 61 -6.87 -9.36 -10.98
C PRO A 61 -7.41 -10.56 -10.20
N ARG A 62 -7.87 -10.37 -8.95
CA ARG A 62 -8.79 -11.33 -8.32
C ARG A 62 -9.93 -10.62 -7.61
N SER A 63 -11.08 -10.71 -8.28
CA SER A 63 -12.42 -10.48 -7.77
C SER A 63 -12.62 -11.12 -6.39
N ALA A 64 -13.11 -10.30 -5.44
CA ALA A 64 -14.09 -10.49 -4.34
C ALA A 64 -14.34 -11.90 -3.74
N PRO A 65 -14.94 -12.05 -2.53
CA PRO A 65 -15.21 -11.11 -1.42
C PRO A 65 -14.77 -11.68 -0.04
N GLU A 66 -14.65 -10.85 1.00
CA GLU A 66 -15.41 -11.10 2.24
C GLU A 66 -15.38 -9.88 3.18
N PRO A 67 -16.55 -9.24 3.41
CA PRO A 67 -16.70 -8.10 4.30
C PRO A 67 -16.84 -8.59 5.74
N SER A 68 -15.80 -8.42 6.56
CA SER A 68 -15.91 -8.61 8.01
C SER A 68 -15.85 -7.25 8.71
N SER A 69 -16.93 -6.48 8.60
CA SER A 69 -17.22 -5.38 9.50
C SER A 69 -17.76 -5.93 10.82
N VAL A 70 -16.91 -5.84 11.83
CA VAL A 70 -17.14 -5.61 13.28
C VAL A 70 -18.55 -5.85 13.87
N PRO A 71 -18.62 -6.55 15.02
CA PRO A 71 -19.78 -6.51 15.91
C PRO A 71 -19.84 -5.16 16.64
N GLU A 72 -20.97 -4.88 17.30
CA GLU A 72 -21.22 -3.70 18.17
C GLU A 72 -21.76 -2.49 17.39
N SER A 73 -22.97 -1.98 17.61
CA SER A 73 -23.77 -1.83 18.83
C SER A 73 -25.25 -1.56 18.46
N GLU A 74 -26.10 -1.50 19.47
CA GLU A 74 -27.39 -0.77 19.50
C GLU A 74 -28.71 -1.58 19.39
N SER A 75 -29.09 -2.15 20.53
CA SER A 75 -30.31 -1.81 21.28
C SER A 75 -31.62 -1.59 20.50
N ALA A 76 -32.50 -2.61 20.47
CA ALA A 76 -33.95 -2.40 20.49
C ALA A 76 -34.70 -3.66 20.97
N LYS A 77 -35.31 -3.48 22.12
CA LYS A 77 -36.21 -4.36 22.89
C LYS A 77 -37.40 -4.91 22.08
N VAL A 78 -37.94 -6.04 22.58
CA VAL A 78 -39.36 -6.48 22.61
C VAL A 78 -39.65 -7.80 21.88
N HIS A 79 -40.41 -8.65 22.59
CA HIS A 79 -41.23 -9.78 22.10
C HIS A 79 -40.52 -11.15 22.05
N GLY A 80 -40.86 -12.19 22.80
CA GLY A 80 -41.93 -12.49 23.76
C GLY A 80 -41.83 -14.00 24.08
N ASP A 81 -42.24 -14.38 25.30
CA ASP A 81 -42.71 -15.74 25.72
C ASP A 81 -43.55 -16.43 24.61
N PRO A 82 -43.80 -17.78 24.56
CA PRO A 82 -43.62 -18.84 25.58
C PRO A 82 -43.25 -20.24 24.98
N ALA A 83 -42.12 -20.88 25.30
CA ALA A 83 -41.87 -22.23 24.76
C ALA A 83 -40.94 -23.14 25.57
N ASP A 84 -40.95 -23.06 26.91
CA ASP A 84 -40.43 -24.13 27.76
C ASP A 84 -41.50 -25.20 27.98
N ALA A 85 -41.83 -25.91 26.91
CA ALA A 85 -42.46 -27.22 26.97
C ALA A 85 -41.39 -28.25 26.63
N GLU A 86 -41.26 -29.25 27.50
CA GLU A 86 -40.62 -30.54 27.20
C GLU A 86 -39.08 -30.47 27.03
N ILE A 87 -38.22 -30.91 27.94
CA ILE A 87 -37.95 -32.27 28.42
C ILE A 87 -36.74 -32.05 29.33
N VAL A 88 -36.74 -32.38 30.63
CA VAL A 88 -35.90 -33.48 31.18
C VAL A 88 -36.58 -33.97 32.48
N ARG A 89 -37.45 -34.95 32.31
CA ARG A 89 -37.87 -35.89 33.34
C ARG A 89 -36.87 -37.05 33.33
N ASN A 90 -36.46 -37.52 34.52
CA ASN A 90 -35.92 -38.87 34.80
C ASN A 90 -34.45 -39.12 34.38
N LYS A 91 -33.57 -39.85 35.11
CA LYS A 91 -33.63 -40.70 36.31
C LYS A 91 -32.18 -41.17 36.67
N PRO A 92 -31.96 -42.16 37.57
CA PRO A 92 -31.26 -42.05 38.85
C PRO A 92 -29.84 -42.67 38.84
N SER A 93 -29.09 -42.49 39.94
CA SER A 93 -28.36 -43.56 40.63
C SER A 93 -27.74 -43.02 41.92
#